data_AF-A0A939X9R4-F1
#
_entry.id   AF-A0A939X9R4-F1
#
_cell.length_a   1.000
_cell.length_b   1.000
_cell.length_c   1.000
_cell.angle_alpha   90.00
_cell.angle_beta   90.00
_cell.angle_gamma   90.00
#
_symmetry.space_group_name_H-M   'P 1'
#
loop_
_entity.id
_entity.type
_entity.pdbx_description
1 polymer ?
#
loop_
_entity_poly.entity_id
_entity_poly.type
_entity_poly.pdbx_seq_one_letter_code
_entity_poly.pdbx_strand_id
1 'polypeptide(L)' 'NKYISQTDLAAQLSITRETINRNMKKLQNQGIIRRIGADKNGHWEILE' A
#
# COMPACT_ATOMS: atom_id res chain seq x y z
N ASN A 1 -9.18 -6.31 -10.95
CA ASN A 1 -7.94 -6.75 -10.29
C ASN A 1 -7.91 -6.17 -8.87
N LYS A 2 -8.06 -7.01 -7.84
CA LYS A 2 -8.12 -6.58 -6.41
C LYS A 2 -6.74 -6.46 -5.75
N TYR A 3 -5.67 -6.62 -6.51
CA TYR A 3 -4.29 -6.62 -6.02
C TYR A 3 -3.53 -5.50 -6.73
N ILE A 4 -3.39 -4.36 -6.06
CA ILE A 4 -2.56 -3.26 -6.55
C ILE A 4 -1.20 -3.35 -5.88
N SER A 5 -0.14 -3.44 -6.68
CA SER A 5 1.22 -3.43 -6.15
C SER A 5 1.62 -2.00 -5.75
N GLN A 6 2.60 -1.84 -4.87
CA GLN A 6 3.12 -0.50 -4.54
C GLN A 6 3.66 0.23 -5.78
N THR A 7 4.11 -0.51 -6.79
CA THR A 7 4.62 0.02 -8.06
C THR A 7 3.49 0.59 -8.91
N ASP A 8 2.37 -0.11 -9.00
CA ASP A 8 1.17 0.36 -9.71
C ASP A 8 0.56 1.58 -9.00
N LEU A 9 0.55 1.57 -7.67
CA LEU A 9 0.07 2.69 -6.87
C LEU A 9 0.97 3.93 -7.06
N ALA A 10 2.30 3.74 -7.15
CA ALA A 10 3.25 4.82 -7.46
C ALA A 10 3.01 5.43 -8.85
N ALA A 11 2.78 4.58 -9.84
CA ALA A 11 2.51 5.00 -11.20
C ALA A 11 1.18 5.75 -11.31
N GLN A 12 0.12 5.27 -10.65
CA GLN A 12 -1.20 5.91 -10.71
C GLN A 12 -1.25 7.25 -9.96
N LEU A 13 -0.63 7.33 -8.78
CA LEU A 13 -0.64 8.55 -7.98
C LEU A 13 0.49 9.53 -8.35
N SER A 14 1.36 9.19 -9.33
CA SER A 14 2.53 10.01 -9.74
C SER A 14 3.38 10.48 -8.56
N ILE A 15 3.53 9.64 -7.54
CA ILE A 15 4.29 9.93 -6.32
C ILE A 15 5.45 8.97 -6.17
N THR A 16 6.54 9.47 -5.61
CA THR A 16 7.74 8.68 -5.34
C THR A 16 7.43 7.53 -4.38
N ARG A 17 8.14 6.40 -4.54
CA ARG A 17 8.02 5.23 -3.64
C ARG A 17 8.18 5.59 -2.16
N GLU A 18 9.03 6.56 -1.84
CA GLU A 18 9.23 7.05 -0.47
C GLU A 18 7.97 7.72 0.10
N THR A 19 7.31 8.55 -0.71
CA THR A 19 6.05 9.21 -0.34
C THR A 19 4.95 8.18 -0.12
N ILE A 20 4.87 7.15 -0.97
CA ILE A 20 3.97 6.01 -0.76
C ILE A 20 4.29 5.31 0.54
N ASN A 21 5.55 4.99 0.81
CA ASN A 21 5.91 4.26 2.04
C ASN A 21 5.53 5.08 3.31
N ARG A 22 5.74 6.40 3.28
CA ARG A 22 5.28 7.31 4.35
C ARG A 22 3.74 7.32 4.47
N ASN A 23 3.02 7.43 3.36
CA ASN A 23 1.56 7.43 3.36
C ASN A 23 1.00 6.07 3.82
N MET A 24 1.57 4.96 3.37
CA MET A 24 1.17 3.61 3.77
C MET A 24 1.41 3.40 5.27
N LYS A 25 2.54 3.87 5.82
CA LYS A 25 2.75 3.88 7.28
C LYS A 25 1.71 4.72 8.01
N LYS A 26 1.34 5.90 7.48
CA LYS A 26 0.28 6.74 8.05
C LYS A 26 -1.05 6.01 8.06
N LEU A 27 -1.47 5.47 6.92
CA LEU A 27 -2.73 4.73 6.77
C LEU A 27 -2.75 3.48 7.65
N GLN A 28 -1.62 2.79 7.81
CA GLN A 28 -1.48 1.65 8.72
C GLN A 28 -1.62 2.09 10.18
N ASN A 29 -0.99 3.19 10.58
CA ASN A 29 -1.13 3.75 11.93
C ASN A 29 -2.55 4.26 12.21
N GLN A 30 -3.26 4.73 11.18
CA GLN A 30 -4.67 5.11 11.27
C GLN A 30 -5.61 3.90 11.28
N GLY A 31 -5.11 2.68 11.09
CA GLY A 31 -5.93 1.47 11.05
C GLY A 31 -6.72 1.29 9.76
N ILE A 32 -6.43 2.07 8.72
CA ILE A 32 -7.16 2.08 7.43
C ILE A 32 -6.67 0.99 6.50
N ILE A 33 -5.37 0.62 6.58
CA ILE A 33 -4.80 -0.43 5.75
C ILE A 33 -4.03 -1.45 6.58
N ARG A 34 -4.03 -2.70 6.11
CA ARG A 34 -3.27 -3.80 6.69
C ARG A 34 -2.48 -4.54 5.62
N ARG A 35 -1.23 -4.88 5.94
CA ARG A 35 -0.43 -5.77 5.08
C ARG A 35 -0.88 -7.20 5.31
N ILE A 36 -1.34 -7.87 4.26
CA ILE A 36 -1.76 -9.27 4.25
C ILE A 36 -0.85 -10.06 3.31
N GLY A 37 -0.14 -11.07 3.85
CA GLY A 37 0.70 -11.99 3.09
C GLY A 37 2.21 -11.81 3.26
N ALA A 38 2.98 -12.78 2.76
CA ALA A 38 4.44 -12.86 2.85
C ALA A 38 5.16 -11.91 1.87
N ASP A 39 6.46 -11.65 2.05
CA ASP A 39 7.20 -10.62 1.29
C ASP A 39 7.11 -10.70 -0.24
N LYS A 40 6.81 -11.87 -0.81
CA LYS A 40 6.66 -12.07 -2.26
C LYS A 40 5.23 -11.91 -2.80
N ASN A 41 4.21 -12.18 -1.98
CA ASN A 41 2.79 -12.14 -2.38
C ASN A 41 1.92 -11.26 -1.47
N GLY A 42 2.57 -10.47 -0.62
CA GLY A 42 1.92 -9.58 0.32
C GLY A 42 1.24 -8.44 -0.43
N HIS A 43 -0.03 -8.24 -0.16
CA HIS A 43 -0.80 -7.11 -0.64
C HIS A 43 -1.25 -6.25 0.54
N TRP A 44 -1.68 -5.03 0.24
CA TRP A 44 -2.30 -4.16 1.21
C TRP A 44 -3.82 -4.28 1.06
N GLU A 45 -4.47 -4.62 2.16
CA GLU A 45 -5.91 -4.68 2.28
C GLU A 45 -6.40 -3.40 2.95
N ILE A 46 -7.48 -2.83 2.43
CA ILE A 46 -8.13 -1.66 3.02
C ILE A 46 -9.16 -2.18 4.02
N LEU A 47 -8.99 -1.80 5.28
CA LEU A 47 -9.94 -2.03 6.36
C LEU A 47 -10.95 -0.89 6.28
N GLU A 48 -12.07 -1.11 5.61
CA GLU A 48 -13.23 -0.20 5.60
C GLU A 48 -14.03 -0.33 6.90
#